data_AF-A0A7C5JZP4-F1
#
_entry.id   AF-A0A7C5JZP4-F1
#
_cell.length_a   1.000
_cell.length_b   1.000
_cell.length_c   1.000
_cell.angle_alpha   90.00
_cell.angle_beta   90.00
_cell.angle_gamma   90.00
#
_symmetry.space_group_name_H-M   'P 1'
#
loop_
_entity.id
_entity.type
_entity.pdbx_description
1 polymer ?
#
loop_
_entity_poly.entity_id
_entity_poly.type
_entity_poly.pdbx_seq_one_letter_code
_entity_poly.pdbx_strand_id
1 'polypeptide(L)'
;MAAQKPQGNPVLRWSTLKGAAALIMFIVLAALVEGLIIVYAISIGVRDEAGFKIPWLGLTVSPLFHLVPISVIIVLAASWTCMVKYIATKPEKVKQPAKKMKASEKKAIGLKSRISGFLGRVKARLLRIKGVSYIGSRMSFARATVKSTVTILLVFLALALLFSVLANPWLVYGTFANLYRNNPQILGFVVAVNSALQGFAEAVAPVGWLCSSIDSAIRSAAPSFRGFISALGALTKPLADLPPAGKYLVFQNLAAWLSALAVLGYGAYTRKSYRFKRK
;
A
#
# COMPACT_ATOMS: atom_id res chain seq x y z
N MET A 1 -23.62 -46.45 -13.30
CA MET A 1 -22.29 -45.90 -12.95
C MET A 1 -22.08 -44.60 -13.71
N ALA A 2 -22.15 -43.44 -13.04
CA ALA A 2 -21.95 -42.15 -13.68
C ALA A 2 -20.48 -41.73 -13.57
N ALA A 3 -19.82 -41.57 -14.72
CA ALA A 3 -18.42 -41.17 -14.81
C ALA A 3 -18.21 -39.74 -14.26
N GLN A 4 -17.40 -39.61 -13.20
CA GLN A 4 -16.90 -38.32 -12.74
C GLN A 4 -16.00 -37.70 -13.81
N LYS A 5 -16.41 -36.57 -14.36
CA LYS A 5 -15.59 -35.74 -15.26
C LYS A 5 -14.37 -35.24 -14.48
N PRO A 6 -13.13 -35.38 -14.98
CA PRO A 6 -11.97 -34.85 -14.31
C PRO A 6 -12.07 -33.32 -14.30
N GLN A 7 -12.25 -32.74 -13.11
CA GLN A 7 -12.09 -31.31 -12.90
C GLN A 7 -10.61 -30.98 -13.05
N GLY A 8 -10.20 -30.72 -14.29
CA GLY A 8 -8.89 -30.17 -14.59
C GLY A 8 -8.75 -28.84 -13.85
N ASN A 9 -7.90 -28.82 -12.83
CA ASN A 9 -7.41 -27.56 -12.27
C ASN A 9 -6.87 -26.74 -13.45
N PRO A 10 -7.28 -25.47 -13.63
CA PRO A 10 -6.63 -24.59 -14.60
C PRO A 10 -5.22 -24.31 -14.08
N VAL A 11 -4.29 -25.22 -14.38
CA VAL A 11 -2.88 -25.04 -14.13
C VAL A 11 -2.45 -23.90 -15.03
N LEU A 12 -2.19 -22.76 -14.40
CA LEU A 12 -1.75 -21.56 -15.07
C LEU A 12 -0.41 -21.83 -15.76
N ARG A 13 -0.47 -22.13 -17.06
CA ARG A 13 0.72 -22.40 -17.86
C ARG A 13 1.30 -21.06 -18.29
N TRP A 14 2.32 -20.60 -17.57
CA TRP A 14 3.03 -19.33 -17.83
C TRP A 14 3.69 -19.28 -19.22
N SER A 15 3.84 -20.43 -19.89
CA SER A 15 4.31 -20.54 -21.28
C SER A 15 3.24 -20.21 -22.33
N THR A 16 2.00 -19.89 -21.93
CA THR A 16 0.98 -19.43 -22.87
C THR A 16 1.19 -17.95 -23.22
N LEU A 17 0.95 -17.58 -24.48
CA LEU A 17 1.07 -16.20 -24.97
C LEU A 17 0.36 -15.18 -24.07
N LYS A 18 -0.78 -15.56 -23.49
CA LYS A 18 -1.57 -14.73 -22.57
C LYS A 18 -0.89 -14.52 -21.21
N GLY A 19 -0.24 -15.55 -20.67
CA GLY A 19 0.53 -15.48 -19.43
C GLY A 19 1.79 -14.63 -19.59
N ALA A 20 2.51 -14.82 -20.70
CA ALA A 20 3.67 -14.01 -21.07
C ALA A 20 3.29 -12.54 -21.28
N ALA A 21 2.23 -12.25 -22.04
CA ALA A 21 1.75 -10.88 -22.25
C ALA A 21 1.36 -10.19 -20.93
N ALA A 22 0.68 -10.90 -20.02
CA ALA A 22 0.33 -10.34 -18.71
C ALA A 22 1.57 -10.04 -17.84
N LEU A 23 2.59 -10.90 -17.88
CA LEU A 23 3.85 -10.68 -17.18
C LEU A 23 4.59 -9.47 -17.76
N ILE A 24 4.68 -9.36 -19.08
CA ILE A 24 5.31 -8.21 -19.76
C ILE A 24 4.59 -6.92 -19.38
N MET A 25 3.26 -6.89 -19.45
CA MET A 25 2.48 -5.72 -19.04
C MET A 25 2.69 -5.35 -17.58
N PHE A 26 2.83 -6.34 -16.69
CA PHE A 26 3.16 -6.10 -15.28
C PHE A 26 4.55 -5.48 -15.13
N ILE A 27 5.55 -6.01 -15.82
CA ILE A 27 6.93 -5.49 -15.79
C ILE A 27 6.97 -4.04 -16.31
N VAL A 28 6.30 -3.75 -17.42
CA VAL A 28 6.20 -2.37 -17.96
C VAL A 28 5.56 -1.44 -16.93
N LEU A 29 4.46 -1.85 -16.30
CA LEU A 29 3.80 -1.05 -15.28
C LEU A 29 4.68 -0.84 -14.04
N ALA A 30 5.39 -1.88 -13.59
CA ALA A 30 6.34 -1.77 -12.48
C ALA A 30 7.49 -0.83 -12.84
N ALA A 31 8.02 -0.90 -14.06
CA ALA A 31 9.06 0.01 -14.54
C ALA A 31 8.58 1.47 -14.61
N LEU A 32 7.32 1.72 -15.00
CA LEU A 32 6.73 3.06 -14.96
C LEU A 32 6.63 3.60 -13.52
N VAL A 33 6.18 2.77 -12.58
CA VAL A 33 6.11 3.14 -11.16
C VAL A 33 7.50 3.40 -10.60
N GLU A 34 8.47 2.53 -10.87
CA GLU A 34 9.86 2.75 -10.49
C GLU A 34 10.43 4.04 -11.10
N GLY A 35 10.14 4.31 -12.37
CA GLY A 35 10.54 5.56 -13.02
C GLY A 35 10.03 6.79 -12.27
N LEU A 36 8.78 6.77 -11.81
CA LEU A 36 8.23 7.85 -10.99
C LEU A 36 8.93 7.95 -9.63
N ILE A 37 9.26 6.82 -9.00
CA ILE A 37 9.98 6.79 -7.73
C ILE A 37 11.41 7.33 -7.89
N ILE A 38 12.09 7.03 -9.00
CA ILE A 38 13.42 7.57 -9.32
C ILE A 38 13.35 9.08 -9.51
N VAL A 39 12.38 9.58 -10.29
CA VAL A 39 12.19 11.03 -10.49
C VAL A 39 11.93 11.72 -9.15
N TYR A 40 11.12 11.09 -8.29
CA TYR A 40 10.90 11.57 -6.93
C TYR A 40 12.17 11.51 -6.06
N ALA A 41 12.98 10.46 -6.17
CA ALA A 41 14.25 10.34 -5.45
C ALA A 41 15.21 11.46 -5.85
N ILE A 42 15.31 11.75 -7.14
CA ILE A 42 16.13 12.85 -7.66
C ILE A 42 15.63 14.20 -7.12
N SER A 43 14.30 14.41 -7.03
CA SER A 43 13.74 15.67 -6.53
C SER A 43 14.01 15.92 -5.04
N ILE A 44 14.18 14.86 -4.24
CA ILE A 44 14.61 14.96 -2.83
C ILE A 44 16.14 14.98 -2.66
N GLY A 45 16.89 15.11 -3.76
CA GLY A 45 18.34 15.30 -3.74
C GLY A 45 19.18 14.03 -3.84
N VAL A 46 18.59 12.89 -4.23
CA VAL A 46 19.36 11.68 -4.51
C VAL A 46 20.19 11.88 -5.78
N ARG A 47 21.51 11.73 -5.66
CA ARG A 47 22.46 11.77 -6.77
C ARG A 47 23.25 10.46 -6.79
N ASP A 48 23.61 10.02 -7.99
CA ASP A 48 24.51 8.89 -8.16
C ASP A 48 25.81 9.39 -8.79
N GLU A 49 26.86 9.42 -7.98
CA GLU A 49 28.21 9.81 -8.42
C GLU A 49 29.05 8.60 -8.81
N ALA A 50 28.55 7.38 -8.59
CA ALA A 50 29.25 6.12 -8.82
C ALA A 50 28.88 5.47 -10.17
N GLY A 51 28.49 6.27 -11.16
CA GLY A 51 28.16 5.79 -12.49
C GLY A 51 29.38 5.16 -13.18
N PHE A 52 29.30 3.88 -13.52
CA PHE A 52 30.36 3.20 -14.28
C PHE A 52 29.94 3.09 -15.75
N LYS A 53 30.89 3.37 -16.65
CA LYS A 53 30.69 3.22 -18.09
C LYS A 53 30.99 1.80 -18.49
N ILE A 54 30.07 1.15 -19.20
CA ILE A 54 30.31 -0.15 -19.79
C ILE A 54 30.95 0.06 -21.17
N PRO A 55 32.25 -0.23 -21.35
CA PRO A 55 32.99 0.16 -22.56
C PRO A 55 32.41 -0.39 -23.86
N TRP A 56 31.85 -1.60 -23.83
CA TRP A 56 31.32 -2.28 -25.02
C TRP A 56 29.88 -1.91 -25.38
N LEU A 57 29.15 -1.23 -24.48
CA LEU A 57 27.75 -0.82 -24.71
C LEU A 57 27.60 0.70 -24.84
N GLY A 58 28.64 1.48 -24.52
CA GLY A 58 28.55 2.94 -24.43
C GLY A 58 27.56 3.44 -23.36
N LEU A 59 27.01 2.53 -22.55
CA LEU A 59 25.96 2.81 -21.58
C LEU A 59 26.61 3.19 -20.24
N THR A 60 26.20 4.31 -19.67
CA THR A 60 26.56 4.66 -18.29
C THR A 60 25.54 4.02 -17.37
N VAL A 61 25.95 3.00 -16.63
CA VAL A 61 25.07 2.33 -15.67
C VAL A 61 25.30 2.98 -14.31
N SER A 62 24.24 3.60 -13.81
CA SER A 62 24.17 4.10 -12.44
C SER A 62 23.65 2.95 -11.56
N PRO A 63 24.45 2.42 -10.62
CA PRO A 63 23.99 1.36 -9.71
C PRO A 63 22.70 1.74 -8.98
N LEU A 64 22.59 3.02 -8.57
CA LEU A 64 21.48 3.51 -7.78
C LEU A 64 20.18 3.63 -8.58
N PHE A 65 20.25 4.11 -9.83
CA PHE A 65 19.07 4.36 -10.66
C PHE A 65 18.75 3.23 -11.65
N HIS A 66 19.63 2.24 -11.79
CA HIS A 66 19.40 1.10 -12.68
C HIS A 66 19.32 -0.21 -11.92
N LEU A 67 20.35 -0.58 -11.14
CA LEU A 67 20.39 -1.90 -10.50
C LEU A 67 19.34 -2.03 -9.39
N VAL A 68 19.17 -0.99 -8.57
CA VAL A 68 18.18 -0.99 -7.48
C VAL A 68 16.75 -1.13 -8.03
N PRO A 69 16.27 -0.28 -8.95
CA PRO A 69 14.95 -0.47 -9.57
C PRO A 69 14.78 -1.82 -10.27
N ILE A 70 15.80 -2.30 -10.98
CA ILE A 70 15.74 -3.62 -11.65
C ILE A 70 15.50 -4.73 -10.62
N SER A 71 16.23 -4.72 -9.50
CA SER A 71 16.06 -5.71 -8.43
C SER A 71 14.65 -5.66 -7.83
N VAL A 72 14.10 -4.46 -7.62
CA VAL A 72 12.75 -4.26 -7.10
C VAL A 72 11.70 -4.76 -8.09
N ILE A 73 11.86 -4.48 -9.39
CA ILE A 73 10.97 -4.98 -10.45
C ILE A 73 10.96 -6.51 -10.46
N ILE A 74 12.12 -7.15 -10.33
CA ILE A 74 12.24 -8.62 -10.27
C ILE A 74 11.49 -9.16 -9.05
N VAL A 75 11.69 -8.56 -7.87
CA VAL A 75 11.00 -8.97 -6.62
C VAL A 75 9.49 -8.78 -6.73
N LEU A 76 9.03 -7.66 -7.30
CA LEU A 76 7.61 -7.39 -7.53
C LEU A 76 7.01 -8.38 -8.53
N ALA A 77 7.70 -8.71 -9.61
CA ALA A 77 7.25 -9.68 -10.61
C ALA A 77 7.16 -11.08 -10.00
N ALA A 78 8.15 -11.51 -9.21
CA ALA A 78 8.12 -12.78 -8.49
C ALA A 78 6.97 -12.83 -7.47
N SER A 79 6.78 -11.76 -6.71
CA SER A 79 5.68 -11.62 -5.74
C SER A 79 4.33 -11.67 -6.44
N TRP A 80 4.20 -10.99 -7.58
CA TRP A 80 2.98 -10.97 -8.37
C TRP A 80 2.63 -12.32 -8.97
N THR A 81 3.59 -13.00 -9.59
CA THR A 81 3.35 -14.36 -10.12
C THR A 81 2.92 -15.33 -9.02
N CYS A 82 3.54 -15.24 -7.82
CA CYS A 82 3.12 -16.00 -6.64
C CYS A 82 1.69 -15.68 -6.20
N MET A 83 1.33 -14.40 -6.12
CA MET A 83 0.00 -13.98 -5.70
C MET A 83 -1.09 -14.38 -6.70
N VAL A 84 -0.81 -14.25 -8.01
CA VAL A 84 -1.71 -14.72 -9.06
C VAL A 84 -1.95 -16.23 -8.93
N LYS A 85 -0.92 -17.04 -8.65
CA LYS A 85 -1.08 -18.48 -8.35
C LYS A 85 -2.01 -18.71 -7.15
N TYR A 86 -1.85 -17.97 -6.05
CA TYR A 86 -2.72 -18.12 -4.87
C TYR A 86 -4.16 -17.69 -5.11
N ILE A 87 -4.39 -16.70 -5.98
CA ILE A 87 -5.74 -16.25 -6.32
C ILE A 87 -6.40 -17.19 -7.31
N ALA A 88 -5.66 -17.66 -8.33
CA ALA A 88 -6.17 -18.57 -9.36
C ALA A 88 -6.48 -19.98 -8.81
N THR A 89 -5.76 -20.43 -7.78
CA THR A 89 -5.99 -21.73 -7.13
C THR A 89 -7.15 -21.75 -6.13
N LYS A 90 -7.79 -20.61 -5.84
CA LYS A 90 -9.03 -20.60 -5.07
C LYS A 90 -10.17 -21.08 -5.98
N PRO A 91 -10.82 -22.23 -5.70
CA PRO A 91 -12.09 -22.52 -6.35
C PRO A 91 -13.06 -21.38 -5.98
N GLU A 92 -13.66 -20.79 -7.02
CA GLU A 92 -14.71 -19.80 -6.87
C GLU A 92 -15.76 -20.39 -5.93
N LYS A 93 -15.95 -19.75 -4.77
CA LYS A 93 -16.86 -20.25 -3.74
C LYS A 93 -18.23 -20.39 -4.38
N VAL A 94 -18.68 -21.62 -4.61
CA VAL A 94 -20.10 -21.95 -4.74
C VAL A 94 -20.81 -21.22 -3.60
N LYS A 95 -21.79 -20.37 -3.96
CA LYS A 95 -22.58 -19.53 -3.05
C LYS A 95 -22.95 -20.34 -1.81
N GLN A 96 -22.23 -20.17 -0.70
CA GLN A 96 -22.64 -20.73 0.58
C GLN A 96 -23.76 -19.83 1.13
N PRO A 97 -24.90 -20.41 1.56
CA PRO A 97 -26.00 -19.64 2.10
C PRO A 97 -25.54 -18.92 3.37
N ALA A 98 -26.07 -17.72 3.57
CA ALA A 98 -25.66 -16.78 4.59
C ALA A 98 -25.67 -17.40 6.00
N LYS A 99 -24.49 -17.68 6.57
CA LYS A 99 -24.35 -17.93 8.00
C LYS A 99 -24.42 -16.59 8.74
N LYS A 100 -25.33 -16.49 9.71
CA LYS A 100 -25.55 -15.33 10.59
C LYS A 100 -24.21 -14.86 11.20
N MET A 101 -23.75 -13.68 10.79
CA MET A 101 -22.52 -13.03 11.28
C MET A 101 -22.78 -12.35 12.64
N LYS A 102 -21.82 -12.49 13.56
CA LYS A 102 -21.82 -11.88 14.90
C LYS A 102 -21.58 -10.36 14.81
N ALA A 103 -22.12 -9.62 15.78
CA ALA A 103 -22.22 -8.14 15.79
C ALA A 103 -20.88 -7.38 15.63
N SER A 104 -19.74 -8.01 15.89
CA SER A 104 -18.40 -7.39 15.73
C SER A 104 -18.03 -7.10 14.26
N GLU A 105 -18.65 -7.76 13.27
CA GLU A 105 -18.33 -7.59 11.86
C GLU A 105 -19.05 -6.41 11.19
N LYS A 106 -20.04 -5.80 11.86
CA LYS A 106 -20.86 -4.71 11.31
C LYS A 106 -20.10 -3.39 11.11
N LYS A 107 -19.08 -3.08 11.94
CA LYS A 107 -18.27 -1.85 11.79
C LYS A 107 -17.31 -1.91 10.59
N ALA A 108 -16.71 -3.07 10.31
CA ALA A 108 -15.85 -3.27 9.13
C ALA A 108 -16.65 -3.21 7.82
N ILE A 109 -17.94 -3.57 7.85
CA ILE A 109 -18.84 -3.50 6.69
C ILE A 109 -19.14 -2.03 6.30
N GLY A 110 -19.22 -1.11 7.26
CA GLY A 110 -19.50 0.32 6.98
C GLY A 110 -18.42 0.96 6.10
N LEU A 111 -17.15 0.85 6.50
CA LEU A 111 -16.02 1.39 5.72
C LEU A 111 -15.85 0.65 4.39
N LYS A 112 -16.00 -0.69 4.41
CA LYS A 112 -15.94 -1.53 3.21
C LYS A 112 -17.07 -1.21 2.23
N SER A 113 -18.27 -0.87 2.71
CA SER A 113 -19.41 -0.49 1.88
C SER A 113 -19.17 0.87 1.20
N ARG A 114 -18.65 1.87 1.94
CA ARG A 114 -18.26 3.18 1.39
C ARG A 114 -17.16 3.05 0.34
N ILE A 115 -16.11 2.27 0.63
CA ILE A 115 -15.02 2.00 -0.31
C ILE A 115 -15.56 1.23 -1.53
N SER A 116 -16.44 0.24 -1.33
CA SER A 116 -17.03 -0.52 -2.43
C SER A 116 -17.95 0.32 -3.33
N GLY A 117 -18.67 1.30 -2.76
CA GLY A 117 -19.51 2.23 -3.51
C GLY A 117 -18.68 3.27 -4.28
N PHE A 118 -17.55 3.71 -3.72
CA PHE A 118 -16.60 4.56 -4.44
C PHE A 118 -15.92 3.78 -5.58
N LEU A 119 -15.42 2.57 -5.30
CA LEU A 119 -14.88 1.66 -6.32
C LEU A 119 -15.93 1.29 -7.37
N GLY A 120 -17.19 1.12 -7.00
CA GLY A 120 -18.30 0.86 -7.91
C GLY A 120 -18.50 2.01 -8.90
N ARG A 121 -18.44 3.25 -8.42
CA ARG A 121 -18.52 4.46 -9.26
C ARG A 121 -17.30 4.62 -10.16
N VAL A 122 -16.09 4.38 -9.66
CA VAL A 122 -14.85 4.41 -10.45
C VAL A 122 -14.87 3.32 -11.51
N LYS A 123 -15.28 2.10 -11.16
CA LYS A 123 -15.42 0.97 -12.07
C LYS A 123 -16.46 1.24 -13.15
N ALA A 124 -17.60 1.87 -12.82
CA ALA A 124 -18.60 2.27 -13.80
C ALA A 124 -18.06 3.30 -14.80
N ARG A 125 -17.20 4.23 -14.36
CA ARG A 125 -16.51 5.18 -15.26
C ARG A 125 -15.42 4.49 -16.10
N LEU A 126 -14.66 3.56 -15.52
CA LEU A 126 -13.63 2.81 -16.24
C LEU A 126 -14.25 1.87 -17.31
N LEU A 127 -15.41 1.29 -17.03
CA LEU A 127 -16.16 0.41 -17.94
C LEU A 127 -16.87 1.18 -19.07
N ARG A 128 -17.01 2.50 -18.99
CA ARG A 128 -17.51 3.34 -20.10
C ARG A 128 -16.51 3.45 -21.27
N ILE A 129 -15.24 3.11 -21.02
CA ILE A 129 -14.22 3.05 -22.07
C ILE A 129 -14.43 1.75 -22.85
N LYS A 130 -14.82 1.85 -24.13
CA LYS A 130 -15.20 0.72 -25.01
C LYS A 130 -14.21 -0.47 -24.97
N GLY A 131 -12.92 -0.24 -24.75
CA GLY A 131 -11.90 -1.29 -24.66
C GLY A 131 -11.84 -2.08 -23.35
N VAL A 132 -12.25 -1.48 -22.22
CA VAL A 132 -12.16 -2.13 -20.87
C VAL A 132 -13.37 -3.03 -20.61
N SER A 133 -14.53 -2.67 -21.15
CA SER A 133 -15.77 -3.47 -21.09
C SER A 133 -15.59 -4.86 -21.72
N TYR A 134 -14.89 -4.94 -22.86
CA TYR A 134 -14.65 -6.20 -23.58
C TYR A 134 -13.71 -7.16 -22.83
N ILE A 135 -12.74 -6.63 -22.09
CA ILE A 135 -11.81 -7.40 -21.25
C ILE A 135 -12.47 -7.85 -19.94
N GLY A 136 -13.38 -7.03 -19.40
CA GLY A 136 -14.04 -7.27 -18.12
C GLY A 136 -15.08 -8.40 -18.12
N SER A 137 -15.69 -8.72 -19.27
CA SER A 137 -16.76 -9.73 -19.37
C SER A 137 -16.27 -11.15 -19.69
N ARG A 138 -15.10 -11.32 -20.31
CA ARG A 138 -14.70 -12.59 -20.93
C ARG A 138 -13.69 -13.45 -20.16
N MET A 139 -13.08 -12.98 -19.07
CA MET A 139 -12.05 -13.75 -18.35
C MET A 139 -12.04 -13.52 -16.83
N SER A 140 -12.51 -14.51 -16.06
CA SER A 140 -12.27 -14.61 -14.60
C SER A 140 -10.77 -14.52 -14.26
N PHE A 141 -9.92 -14.98 -15.18
CA PHE A 141 -8.46 -14.84 -15.14
C PHE A 141 -8.00 -13.37 -15.16
N ALA A 142 -8.51 -12.54 -16.09
CA ALA A 142 -8.14 -11.13 -16.16
C ALA A 142 -8.49 -10.39 -14.85
N ARG A 143 -9.62 -10.76 -14.22
CA ARG A 143 -10.04 -10.16 -12.94
C ARG A 143 -9.10 -10.52 -11.79
N ALA A 144 -8.63 -11.76 -11.72
CA ALA A 144 -7.65 -12.20 -10.72
C ALA A 144 -6.31 -11.49 -10.92
N THR A 145 -5.83 -11.45 -12.16
CA THR A 145 -4.58 -10.79 -12.58
C THR A 145 -4.61 -9.30 -12.24
N VAL A 146 -5.64 -8.56 -12.68
CA VAL A 146 -5.80 -7.12 -12.41
C VAL A 146 -5.87 -6.85 -10.91
N LYS A 147 -6.66 -7.64 -10.16
CA LYS A 147 -6.78 -7.44 -8.72
C LYS A 147 -5.45 -7.68 -8.01
N SER A 148 -4.70 -8.69 -8.41
CA SER A 148 -3.36 -8.99 -7.87
C SER A 148 -2.39 -7.86 -8.15
N THR A 149 -2.33 -7.39 -9.41
CA THR A 149 -1.48 -6.27 -9.83
C THR A 149 -1.76 -5.03 -9.00
N VAL A 150 -3.04 -4.62 -8.92
CA VAL A 150 -3.44 -3.44 -8.15
C VAL A 150 -3.08 -3.60 -6.68
N THR A 151 -3.28 -4.78 -6.10
CA THR A 151 -2.98 -5.01 -4.68
C THR A 151 -1.49 -4.87 -4.38
N ILE A 152 -0.64 -5.50 -5.19
CA ILE A 152 0.82 -5.49 -4.95
C ILE A 152 1.40 -4.10 -5.17
N LEU A 153 1.02 -3.43 -6.26
CA LEU A 153 1.50 -2.08 -6.53
C LEU A 153 1.02 -1.09 -5.47
N LEU A 154 -0.21 -1.23 -4.97
CA LEU A 154 -0.73 -0.35 -3.94
C LEU A 154 -0.05 -0.59 -2.58
N VAL A 155 0.22 -1.85 -2.22
CA VAL A 155 0.99 -2.17 -1.00
C VAL A 155 2.41 -1.64 -1.10
N PHE A 156 3.08 -1.87 -2.23
CA PHE A 156 4.43 -1.39 -2.49
C PHE A 156 4.50 0.13 -2.42
N LEU A 157 3.60 0.84 -3.13
CA LEU A 157 3.56 2.29 -3.14
C LEU A 157 3.25 2.87 -1.75
N ALA A 158 2.32 2.26 -1.01
CA ALA A 158 2.01 2.69 0.35
C ALA A 158 3.22 2.55 1.28
N LEU A 159 3.96 1.44 1.18
CA LEU A 159 5.19 1.23 1.95
C LEU A 159 6.29 2.22 1.54
N ALA A 160 6.51 2.40 0.24
CA ALA A 160 7.50 3.35 -0.27
C ALA A 160 7.22 4.78 0.21
N LEU A 161 5.96 5.23 0.13
CA LEU A 161 5.56 6.53 0.65
C LEU A 161 5.72 6.64 2.17
N LEU A 162 5.29 5.61 2.92
CA LEU A 162 5.42 5.58 4.37
C LEU A 162 6.89 5.73 4.79
N PHE A 163 7.78 4.93 4.21
CA PHE A 163 9.21 5.01 4.50
C PHE A 163 9.84 6.31 4.02
N SER A 164 9.38 6.86 2.90
CA SER A 164 9.85 8.16 2.42
C SER A 164 9.52 9.29 3.41
N VAL A 165 8.32 9.27 3.98
CA VAL A 165 7.88 10.20 5.03
C VAL A 165 8.69 10.02 6.31
N LEU A 166 8.94 8.77 6.73
CA LEU A 166 9.75 8.47 7.91
C LEU A 166 11.21 8.88 7.74
N ALA A 167 11.78 8.72 6.55
CA ALA A 167 13.16 9.07 6.25
C ALA A 167 13.37 10.58 6.03
N ASN A 168 12.30 11.32 5.70
CA ASN A 168 12.35 12.76 5.43
C ASN A 168 11.29 13.51 6.24
N PRO A 169 11.52 13.73 7.55
CA PRO A 169 10.57 14.44 8.42
C PRO A 169 10.26 15.86 7.94
N TRP A 170 11.17 16.48 7.18
CA TRP A 170 10.93 17.75 6.49
C TRP A 170 9.72 17.71 5.54
N LEU A 171 9.43 16.59 4.87
CA LEU A 171 8.27 16.50 3.98
C LEU A 171 6.96 16.71 4.76
N VAL A 172 6.88 16.18 5.98
CA VAL A 172 5.72 16.38 6.86
C VAL A 172 5.64 17.84 7.26
N TYR A 173 6.73 18.37 7.83
CA TYR A 173 6.77 19.74 8.31
C TYR A 173 6.48 20.75 7.20
N GLY A 174 7.17 20.65 6.06
CA GLY A 174 7.02 21.54 4.92
C GLY A 174 5.63 21.46 4.28
N THR A 175 5.04 20.26 4.17
CA THR A 175 3.67 20.11 3.65
C THR A 175 2.67 20.80 4.56
N PHE A 176 2.72 20.53 5.87
CA PHE A 176 1.81 21.19 6.82
C PHE A 176 2.05 22.70 6.89
N ALA A 177 3.32 23.15 6.98
CA ALA A 177 3.67 24.56 7.00
C ALA A 177 3.17 25.30 5.75
N ASN A 178 3.33 24.71 4.56
CA ASN A 178 2.77 25.26 3.32
C ASN A 178 1.25 25.22 3.29
N LEU A 179 0.63 24.15 3.80
CA LEU A 179 -0.82 24.04 3.85
C LEU A 179 -1.42 25.15 4.71
N TYR A 180 -0.82 25.45 5.87
CA TYR A 180 -1.23 26.53 6.75
C TYR A 180 -0.94 27.91 6.16
N ARG A 181 0.24 28.12 5.55
CA ARG A 181 0.59 29.40 4.90
C ARG A 181 -0.33 29.72 3.71
N ASN A 182 -0.67 28.72 2.92
CA ASN A 182 -1.39 28.92 1.66
C ASN A 182 -2.92 28.81 1.81
N ASN A 183 -3.44 28.39 2.96
CA ASN A 183 -4.87 28.24 3.20
C ASN A 183 -5.29 28.91 4.51
N PRO A 184 -5.62 30.22 4.47
CA PRO A 184 -6.04 30.97 5.66
C PRO A 184 -7.32 30.40 6.30
N GLN A 185 -8.15 29.67 5.55
CA GLN A 185 -9.33 28.99 6.08
C GLN A 185 -8.99 27.82 7.02
N ILE A 186 -7.93 27.07 6.73
CA ILE A 186 -7.50 25.95 7.57
C ILE A 186 -6.87 26.49 8.85
N LEU A 187 -6.06 27.54 8.71
CA LEU A 187 -5.51 28.25 9.85
C LEU A 187 -6.63 28.84 10.72
N GLY A 188 -7.60 29.53 10.12
CA GLY A 188 -8.77 30.09 10.80
C GLY A 188 -9.65 29.04 11.46
N PHE A 189 -9.83 27.87 10.84
CA PHE A 189 -10.53 26.74 11.45
C PHE A 189 -9.79 26.22 12.69
N VAL A 190 -8.47 26.02 12.61
CA VAL A 190 -7.67 25.55 13.75
C VAL A 190 -7.69 26.57 14.88
N VAL A 191 -7.57 27.85 14.57
CA VAL A 191 -7.71 28.94 15.55
C VAL A 191 -9.11 28.94 16.16
N ALA A 192 -10.16 28.85 15.36
CA ALA A 192 -11.55 28.82 15.85
C ALA A 192 -11.83 27.61 16.74
N VAL A 193 -11.30 26.42 16.40
CA VAL A 193 -11.40 25.23 17.25
C VAL A 193 -10.62 25.41 18.54
N ASN A 194 -9.42 26.00 18.51
CA ASN A 194 -8.64 26.28 19.70
C ASN A 194 -9.35 27.30 20.62
N SER A 195 -9.92 28.35 20.04
CA SER A 195 -10.73 29.34 20.76
C SER A 195 -12.02 28.74 21.31
N ALA A 196 -12.68 27.84 20.57
CA ALA A 196 -13.86 27.12 21.05
C ALA A 196 -13.52 26.14 22.18
N LEU A 197 -12.35 25.49 22.14
CA LEU A 197 -11.85 24.63 23.20
C LEU A 197 -11.46 25.43 24.44
N GLN A 198 -10.82 26.59 24.28
CA GLN A 198 -10.54 27.51 25.39
C GLN A 198 -11.83 28.04 26.00
N GLY A 199 -12.77 28.52 25.18
CA GLY A 199 -14.08 28.97 25.64
C GLY A 199 -14.91 27.86 26.28
N PHE A 200 -14.80 26.61 25.80
CA PHE A 200 -15.40 25.45 26.45
C PHE A 200 -14.71 25.13 27.79
N ALA A 201 -13.38 25.20 27.86
CA ALA A 201 -12.65 24.99 29.12
C ALA A 201 -13.01 26.07 30.16
N GLU A 202 -13.20 27.31 29.73
CA GLU A 202 -13.65 28.43 30.58
C GLU A 202 -15.13 28.30 30.97
N ALA A 203 -16.01 27.92 30.06
CA ALA A 203 -17.45 27.75 30.31
C ALA A 203 -17.77 26.50 31.15
N VAL A 204 -16.93 25.47 31.07
CA VAL A 204 -17.07 24.19 31.79
C VAL A 204 -16.21 24.17 33.06
N ALA A 205 -15.44 25.23 33.34
CA ALA A 205 -14.75 25.43 34.61
C ALA A 205 -15.63 25.22 35.87
N PRO A 206 -16.95 25.54 35.88
CA PRO A 206 -17.85 25.20 36.99
C PRO A 206 -18.19 23.72 37.10
N VAL A 207 -18.04 22.94 36.02
CA VAL A 207 -18.29 21.50 35.95
C VAL A 207 -16.96 20.76 36.08
N GLY A 208 -16.29 20.95 37.22
CA GLY A 208 -14.92 20.49 37.46
C GLY A 208 -14.68 18.99 37.28
N TRP A 209 -15.71 18.14 37.34
CA TRP A 209 -15.58 16.68 37.19
C TRP A 209 -15.33 16.23 35.74
N LEU A 210 -15.85 16.92 34.71
CA LEU A 210 -15.62 16.56 33.30
C LEU A 210 -14.24 17.03 32.83
N CYS A 211 -13.87 18.27 33.15
CA CYS A 211 -12.54 18.81 32.84
C CYS A 211 -11.43 18.05 33.56
N SER A 212 -11.60 17.70 34.84
CA SER A 212 -10.62 16.88 35.57
C SER A 212 -10.51 15.45 35.04
N SER A 213 -11.60 14.83 34.59
CA SER A 213 -11.58 13.49 34.00
C SER A 213 -10.85 13.49 32.64
N ILE A 214 -11.07 14.52 31.81
CA ILE A 214 -10.39 14.66 30.52
C ILE A 214 -8.92 15.04 30.72
N ASP A 215 -8.62 16.00 31.60
CA ASP A 215 -7.26 16.44 31.92
C ASP A 215 -6.43 15.32 32.57
N SER A 216 -7.01 14.56 33.51
CA SER A 216 -6.34 13.38 34.09
C SER A 216 -6.13 12.27 33.07
N ALA A 217 -7.10 12.00 32.19
CA ALA A 217 -6.93 11.04 31.10
C ALA A 217 -5.83 11.47 30.12
N ILE A 218 -5.81 12.74 29.71
CA ILE A 218 -4.77 13.28 28.82
C ILE A 218 -3.40 13.25 29.51
N ARG A 219 -3.28 13.71 30.76
CA ARG A 219 -2.03 13.65 31.52
C ARG A 219 -1.57 12.22 31.78
N SER A 220 -2.48 11.25 31.95
CA SER A 220 -2.12 9.84 32.09
C SER A 220 -1.63 9.22 30.78
N ALA A 221 -2.22 9.64 29.65
CA ALA A 221 -1.84 9.16 28.32
C ALA A 221 -0.58 9.86 27.78
N ALA A 222 -0.30 11.08 28.25
CA ALA A 222 0.81 11.90 27.76
C ALA A 222 2.19 11.25 27.94
N PRO A 223 2.56 10.63 29.08
CA PRO A 223 3.81 9.90 29.24
C PRO A 223 3.94 8.74 28.26
N SER A 224 2.88 7.94 28.06
CA SER A 224 2.87 6.82 27.13
C SER A 224 2.97 7.29 25.68
N PHE A 225 2.24 8.35 25.32
CA PHE A 225 2.31 8.96 24.01
C PHE A 225 3.70 9.56 23.74
N ARG A 226 4.25 10.31 24.70
CA ARG A 226 5.61 10.86 24.63
C ARG A 226 6.64 9.73 24.51
N GLY A 227 6.54 8.69 25.33
CA GLY A 227 7.41 7.52 25.28
C GLY A 227 7.33 6.81 23.92
N PHE A 228 6.13 6.65 23.36
CA PHE A 228 5.93 6.10 22.01
C PHE A 228 6.57 6.98 20.93
N ILE A 229 6.34 8.30 20.95
CA ILE A 229 6.93 9.23 19.97
C ILE A 229 8.45 9.28 20.12
N SER A 230 8.99 9.24 21.34
CA SER A 230 10.43 9.18 21.59
C SER A 230 11.05 7.87 21.10
N ALA A 231 10.39 6.73 21.34
CA ALA A 231 10.85 5.43 20.84
C ALA A 231 10.79 5.37 19.31
N LEU A 232 9.71 5.86 18.72
CA LEU A 232 9.58 5.98 17.26
C LEU A 232 10.66 6.90 16.69
N GLY A 233 10.88 8.06 17.33
CA GLY A 233 11.94 9.01 16.97
C GLY A 233 13.33 8.40 17.05
N ALA A 234 13.63 7.62 18.10
CA ALA A 234 14.90 6.91 18.25
C ALA A 234 15.10 5.84 17.17
N LEU A 235 14.04 5.13 16.77
CA LEU A 235 14.07 4.16 15.68
C LEU A 235 14.24 4.82 14.30
N THR A 236 13.65 5.99 14.10
CA THR A 236 13.71 6.70 12.81
C THR A 236 14.93 7.59 12.66
N LYS A 237 15.55 8.02 13.76
CA LYS A 237 16.73 8.91 13.74
C LYS A 237 17.89 8.38 12.89
N PRO A 238 18.38 7.14 13.07
CA PRO A 238 19.45 6.61 12.22
C PRO A 238 19.03 6.50 10.75
N LEU A 239 17.75 6.33 10.46
CA LEU A 239 17.20 6.33 9.10
C LEU A 239 17.11 7.75 8.50
N ALA A 240 16.77 8.75 9.32
CA ALA A 240 16.66 10.15 8.93
C ALA A 240 18.04 10.81 8.72
N ASP A 241 19.07 10.34 9.42
CA ASP A 241 20.45 10.85 9.35
C ASP A 241 21.23 10.27 8.14
N LEU A 242 20.71 9.24 7.47
CA LEU A 242 21.33 8.69 6.26
C LEU A 242 21.42 9.75 5.15
N PRO A 243 22.44 9.69 4.27
CA PRO A 243 22.45 10.51 3.07
C PRO A 243 21.26 10.16 2.16
N PRO A 244 20.81 11.07 1.27
CA PRO A 244 19.65 10.83 0.41
C PRO A 244 19.71 9.50 -0.36
N ALA A 245 20.88 9.12 -0.88
CA ALA A 245 21.10 7.84 -1.54
C ALA A 245 20.90 6.63 -0.60
N GLY A 246 21.35 6.74 0.65
CA GLY A 246 21.14 5.73 1.69
C GLY A 246 19.66 5.58 2.05
N LYS A 247 18.93 6.71 2.20
CA LYS A 247 17.49 6.70 2.42
C LYS A 247 16.76 5.99 1.28
N TYR A 248 17.14 6.32 0.04
CA TYR A 248 16.60 5.70 -1.18
C TYR A 248 16.77 4.19 -1.19
N LEU A 249 17.98 3.71 -0.93
CA LEU A 249 18.27 2.28 -0.86
C LEU A 249 17.46 1.56 0.20
N VAL A 250 17.37 2.14 1.40
CA VAL A 250 16.67 1.50 2.52
C VAL A 250 15.18 1.41 2.25
N PHE A 251 14.54 2.47 1.78
CA PHE A 251 13.09 2.42 1.54
C PHE A 251 12.72 1.50 0.36
N GLN A 252 13.51 1.52 -0.72
CA GLN A 252 13.27 0.64 -1.88
C GLN A 252 13.34 -0.83 -1.48
N ASN A 253 14.43 -1.21 -0.79
CA ASN A 253 14.61 -2.57 -0.32
C ASN A 253 13.54 -2.97 0.69
N LEU A 254 13.27 -2.16 1.71
CA LEU A 254 12.25 -2.49 2.71
C LEU A 254 10.85 -2.63 2.08
N ALA A 255 10.47 -1.73 1.18
CA ALA A 255 9.19 -1.81 0.50
C ALA A 255 9.07 -3.09 -0.35
N ALA A 256 10.13 -3.47 -1.06
CA ALA A 256 10.15 -4.70 -1.85
C ALA A 256 10.07 -5.96 -0.96
N TRP A 257 10.89 -6.05 0.08
CA TRP A 257 10.90 -7.18 1.02
C TRP A 257 9.58 -7.35 1.77
N LEU A 258 9.02 -6.26 2.29
CA LEU A 258 7.73 -6.30 2.99
C LEU A 258 6.58 -6.64 2.04
N SER A 259 6.63 -6.20 0.78
CA SER A 259 5.65 -6.61 -0.23
C SER A 259 5.72 -8.11 -0.52
N ALA A 260 6.94 -8.67 -0.63
CA ALA A 260 7.14 -10.10 -0.80
C ALA A 260 6.64 -10.90 0.41
N LEU A 261 6.98 -10.46 1.63
CA LEU A 261 6.50 -11.08 2.88
C LEU A 261 4.98 -11.02 3.00
N ALA A 262 4.35 -9.91 2.61
CA ALA A 262 2.90 -9.79 2.60
C ALA A 262 2.24 -10.82 1.66
N VAL A 263 2.83 -11.06 0.48
CA VAL A 263 2.36 -12.10 -0.44
C VAL A 263 2.54 -13.50 0.14
N LEU A 264 3.68 -13.79 0.76
CA LEU A 264 3.94 -15.08 1.41
C LEU A 264 2.96 -15.33 2.58
N GLY A 265 2.75 -14.32 3.42
CA GLY A 265 1.77 -14.38 4.51
C GLY A 265 0.35 -14.61 3.99
N TYR A 266 -0.05 -13.93 2.91
CA TYR A 266 -1.33 -14.18 2.25
C TYR A 266 -1.43 -15.62 1.71
N GLY A 267 -0.36 -16.14 1.12
CA GLY A 267 -0.27 -17.53 0.66
C GLY A 267 -0.38 -18.56 1.78
N ALA A 268 0.26 -18.31 2.92
CA ALA A 268 0.20 -19.18 4.10
C ALA A 268 -1.19 -19.19 4.74
N TYR A 269 -1.80 -18.01 4.89
CA TYR A 269 -3.14 -17.86 5.45
C TYR A 269 -4.20 -18.58 4.61
N THR A 270 -4.12 -18.43 3.28
CA THR A 270 -5.06 -19.07 2.36
C THR A 270 -4.92 -20.59 2.34
N ARG A 271 -3.69 -21.14 2.39
CA ARG A 271 -3.43 -22.58 2.49
C ARG A 271 -3.94 -23.19 3.81
N LYS A 272 -3.74 -22.51 4.94
CA LYS A 272 -4.22 -22.98 6.26
C LYS A 272 -5.76 -23.05 6.31
N SER A 273 -6.44 -22.05 5.74
CA SER A 273 -7.91 -22.05 5.61
C SER A 273 -8.46 -23.19 4.74
N TYR A 274 -7.70 -23.66 3.74
CA TYR A 274 -8.11 -24.79 2.90
C TYR A 274 -7.99 -26.13 3.65
N ARG A 275 -6.87 -26.36 4.35
CA ARG A 275 -6.68 -27.59 5.15
C ARG A 275 -7.75 -27.77 6.23
N PHE A 276 -8.24 -26.68 6.83
CA PHE A 276 -9.27 -26.75 7.87
C PHE A 276 -10.68 -27.02 7.32
N LYS A 277 -10.95 -26.74 6.03
CA LYS A 277 -12.26 -27.00 5.40
C LYS A 277 -12.39 -28.41 4.79
N ARG A 278 -11.32 -29.19 4.81
CA ARG A 278 -11.27 -30.55 4.25
C ARG A 278 -11.37 -31.65 5.31
N LYS A 279 -11.44 -31.26 6.58
CA LYS A 279 -11.85 -32.10 7.71
C LYS A 279 -13.32 -31.77 8.01
#